data_AF-A0A5C5XFI4-F1
#
_entry.id   AF-A0A5C5XFI4-F1
#
_cell.length_a   1.000
_cell.length_b   1.000
_cell.length_c   1.000
_cell.angle_alpha   90.00
_cell.angle_beta   90.00
_cell.angle_gamma   90.00
#
_symmetry.space_group_name_H-M   'P 1'
#
loop_
_entity.id
_entity.type
_entity.pdbx_description
1 polymer ?
#
loop_
_entity_poly.entity_id
_entity_poly.type
_entity_poly.pdbx_seq_one_letter_code
_entity_poly.pdbx_strand_id
1 'polypeptide(L)'
;MKCVIRQFEINAGCQPLDMESRSGATLVEILMSLLIMGIGLVSVASLFPIAVLRSIQATQLTNAALLNYQCEDYVRAFPGLTRNNFNGTNTIPNIEYTPASKAWRRIGVDETNTNDVFPPGGTPGNGVPDWMDFLALSTPKVVTVVDPVGVLLNSSGDATVYGKDIFNLHTVQDSLFQIDRKNGGFNFASSIQKNQALSMFSSNDSWSQAYSSIEVTKTSATVLTLADITAEDISVIQSSLSSNVTVRAVVFDVNGKQSHSSLIASTSGQTITLATAIPNNGMFNVISEVIIETFEPRYSCMITVRRQLMSLGPAGTPGEDLVDDDNFDGDNDNTTNEDDRNEIGWPGTDDRVRNIGANLVVFFRRDFSPLAEQVYEAGNLRKGLLVGQSTAQPQQVTIRWDSTNEDSKPKLKEGGFVFDVTNGYWYQIRTILIEQRASQNPRNTVNNVEAVILLDQPPQANGNFLMVPENVVEVFDYPGF
;
A
#
# COMPACT_ATOMS: atom_id res chain seq x y z
N MET A 1 -21.35 56.79 9.21
CA MET A 1 -20.81 56.94 7.84
C MET A 1 -21.56 58.06 7.14
N LYS A 2 -20.87 59.18 6.85
CA LYS A 2 -21.45 60.36 6.21
C LYS A 2 -21.47 60.16 4.69
N CYS A 3 -22.66 60.10 4.11
CA CYS A 3 -22.90 60.14 2.67
C CYS A 3 -22.61 61.57 2.18
N VAL A 4 -21.56 61.74 1.37
CA VAL A 4 -21.21 63.01 0.71
C VAL A 4 -21.71 62.92 -0.71
N ILE A 5 -22.83 63.59 -0.99
CA ILE A 5 -23.35 63.82 -2.34
C ILE A 5 -22.49 64.92 -2.97
N ARG A 6 -21.63 64.56 -3.93
CA ARG A 6 -20.96 65.53 -4.81
C ARG A 6 -21.89 65.83 -5.97
N GLN A 7 -22.32 67.08 -6.04
CA GLN A 7 -23.07 67.67 -7.14
C GLN A 7 -22.14 67.81 -8.35
N PHE A 8 -22.38 67.03 -9.40
CA PHE A 8 -21.68 67.15 -10.67
C PHE A 8 -22.39 68.23 -11.51
N GLU A 9 -21.74 69.37 -11.70
CA GLU A 9 -22.20 70.40 -12.64
C GLU A 9 -22.03 69.89 -14.07
N ILE A 10 -23.14 69.77 -14.78
CA ILE A 10 -23.19 69.44 -16.21
C ILE A 10 -22.91 70.74 -16.98
N ASN A 11 -21.65 70.95 -17.37
CA ASN A 11 -21.31 71.95 -18.39
C ASN A 11 -21.74 71.42 -19.77
N ALA A 12 -22.89 71.87 -20.24
CA ALA A 12 -23.38 71.64 -21.60
C ALA A 12 -22.57 72.48 -22.62
N GLY A 13 -21.33 72.09 -22.85
CA GLY A 13 -20.53 72.54 -23.99
C GLY A 13 -20.95 71.75 -25.23
N CYS A 14 -21.87 72.29 -26.01
CA CYS A 14 -22.26 71.75 -27.32
C CYS A 14 -21.09 71.96 -28.30
N GLN A 15 -20.19 70.98 -28.40
CA GLN A 15 -19.21 70.93 -29.48
C GLN A 15 -19.80 70.20 -30.69
N PRO A 16 -19.60 70.71 -31.92
CA PRO A 16 -20.05 70.04 -33.14
C PRO A 16 -19.33 68.70 -33.26
N LEU A 17 -20.10 67.61 -33.34
CA LEU A 17 -19.58 66.28 -33.63
C LEU A 17 -19.07 66.28 -35.06
N ASP A 18 -17.75 66.42 -35.23
CA ASP A 18 -17.07 66.05 -36.46
C ASP A 18 -17.47 64.60 -36.77
N MET A 19 -18.18 64.41 -37.89
CA MET A 19 -18.44 63.08 -38.44
C MET A 19 -17.11 62.56 -38.99
N GLU A 20 -16.26 62.08 -38.07
CA GLU A 20 -15.05 61.35 -38.37
C GLU A 20 -15.43 60.19 -39.30
N SER A 21 -14.91 60.25 -40.52
CA SER A 21 -15.13 59.25 -41.56
C SER A 21 -14.83 57.88 -40.97
N ARG A 22 -15.87 57.08 -40.74
CA ARG A 22 -15.75 55.72 -40.23
C ARG A 22 -15.10 54.88 -41.32
N SER A 23 -13.77 54.85 -41.34
CA SER A 23 -13.01 53.89 -42.12
C SER A 23 -13.37 52.50 -41.60
N GLY A 24 -14.12 51.74 -42.39
CA GLY A 24 -14.46 50.36 -42.06
C GLY A 24 -13.18 49.52 -41.88
N ALA A 25 -13.22 48.55 -40.97
CA ALA A 25 -12.12 47.61 -40.79
C ALA A 25 -11.85 46.89 -42.13
N THR A 26 -10.61 46.94 -42.59
CA THR A 26 -10.21 46.26 -43.81
C THR A 26 -10.21 44.74 -43.58
N LEU A 27 -10.48 43.97 -44.64
CA LEU A 27 -10.47 42.51 -44.56
C LEU A 27 -9.13 41.96 -44.05
N VAL A 28 -8.03 42.64 -44.35
CA VAL A 28 -6.69 42.27 -43.86
C VAL A 28 -6.56 42.46 -42.35
N GLU A 29 -7.10 43.54 -41.76
CA GLU A 29 -7.08 43.74 -40.31
C GLU A 29 -7.87 42.65 -39.58
N ILE A 30 -9.03 42.26 -40.12
CA ILE A 30 -9.83 41.16 -39.55
C ILE A 30 -9.06 39.84 -39.66
N LEU A 31 -8.42 39.57 -40.80
CA LEU A 31 -7.69 38.32 -41.02
C LEU A 31 -6.44 38.24 -40.14
N MET A 32 -5.70 39.34 -39.98
CA MET A 32 -4.58 39.40 -39.04
C MET A 32 -5.05 39.24 -37.58
N SER A 33 -6.18 39.86 -37.22
CA SER A 33 -6.75 39.72 -35.87
C SER A 33 -7.18 38.28 -35.58
N LEU A 34 -7.83 37.61 -36.55
CA LEU A 34 -8.21 36.21 -36.44
C LEU A 34 -6.99 35.28 -36.37
N LEU A 35 -5.93 35.57 -37.12
CA LEU A 35 -4.69 34.79 -37.08
C LEU A 35 -4.02 34.89 -35.70
N ILE A 36 -3.88 36.10 -35.15
CA ILE A 36 -3.26 36.32 -33.83
C ILE A 36 -4.12 35.69 -32.73
N MET A 37 -5.45 35.86 -32.78
CA MET A 37 -6.38 35.23 -31.85
C MET A 37 -6.33 33.69 -31.95
N GLY A 38 -6.24 33.15 -33.16
CA GLY A 38 -6.13 31.72 -33.40
C GLY A 38 -4.88 31.11 -32.78
N ILE A 39 -3.71 31.74 -32.96
CA ILE A 39 -2.46 31.29 -32.33
C ILE A 39 -2.56 31.35 -30.80
N GLY A 40 -3.16 32.42 -30.25
CA GLY A 40 -3.38 32.56 -28.81
C GLY A 40 -4.28 31.44 -28.24
N LEU A 41 -5.40 31.15 -28.90
CA LEU A 41 -6.34 30.11 -28.47
C LEU A 41 -5.74 28.71 -28.55
N VAL A 42 -5.01 28.37 -29.62
CA VAL A 42 -4.35 27.06 -29.76
C VAL A 42 -3.29 26.87 -28.66
N SER A 43 -2.52 27.92 -28.34
CA SER A 43 -1.53 27.89 -27.25
C SER A 43 -2.20 27.60 -25.90
N VAL A 44 -3.23 28.35 -25.53
CA VAL A 44 -3.97 28.16 -24.26
C VAL A 44 -4.64 26.78 -24.21
N ALA A 45 -5.24 26.34 -25.31
CA ALA A 45 -5.90 25.03 -25.39
C ALA A 45 -4.93 23.86 -25.18
N SER A 46 -3.66 24.01 -25.58
CA SER A 46 -2.63 22.98 -25.35
C SER A 46 -2.01 23.03 -23.94
N LEU A 47 -1.82 24.22 -23.37
CA LEU A 47 -1.17 24.38 -22.06
C LEU A 47 -2.12 24.14 -20.89
N PHE A 48 -3.43 24.43 -21.06
CA PHE A 48 -4.40 24.31 -19.98
C PHE A 48 -4.54 22.86 -19.46
N PRO A 49 -4.73 21.82 -20.30
CA PRO A 49 -4.80 20.44 -19.82
C PRO A 49 -3.53 19.99 -19.09
N ILE A 50 -2.35 20.39 -19.57
CA ILE A 50 -1.07 20.06 -18.95
C ILE A 50 -0.96 20.71 -17.57
N ALA A 51 -1.38 21.98 -17.44
CA ALA A 51 -1.39 22.69 -16.16
C ALA A 51 -2.34 22.03 -15.15
N VAL A 52 -3.52 21.60 -15.59
CA VAL A 52 -4.49 20.89 -14.74
C VAL A 52 -3.92 19.56 -14.26
N LEU A 53 -3.32 18.75 -15.15
CA LEU A 53 -2.70 17.48 -14.77
C LEU A 53 -1.57 17.66 -13.76
N ARG A 54 -0.70 18.67 -13.95
CA ARG A 54 0.36 18.99 -12.99
C ARG A 54 -0.18 19.45 -11.64
N SER A 55 -1.27 20.20 -11.62
CA SER A 55 -1.92 20.63 -10.39
C SER A 55 -2.53 19.45 -9.61
N ILE A 56 -3.16 18.50 -10.31
CA ILE A 56 -3.68 17.26 -9.72
C ILE A 56 -2.53 16.43 -9.12
N GLN A 57 -1.45 16.24 -9.87
CA GLN A 57 -0.26 15.51 -9.40
C GLN A 57 0.37 16.18 -8.18
N ALA A 58 0.49 17.51 -8.16
CA ALA A 58 1.01 18.24 -7.01
C ALA A 58 0.13 18.04 -5.76
N THR A 59 -1.20 18.00 -5.94
CA THR A 59 -2.14 17.73 -4.84
C THR A 59 -2.00 16.29 -4.33
N GLN A 60 -1.87 15.32 -5.24
CA GLN A 60 -1.61 13.91 -4.90
C GLN A 60 -0.32 13.74 -4.10
N LEU A 61 0.77 14.37 -4.54
CA LEU A 61 2.05 14.34 -3.83
C LEU A 61 1.97 15.01 -2.44
N THR A 62 1.25 16.12 -2.33
CA THR A 62 1.05 16.79 -1.03
C THR A 62 0.30 15.90 -0.05
N ASN A 63 -0.78 15.27 -0.51
CA ASN A 63 -1.55 14.34 0.31
C ASN A 63 -0.76 13.08 0.67
N ALA A 64 0.05 12.57 -0.25
CA ALA A 64 0.93 11.44 0.00
C ALA A 64 2.00 11.77 1.05
N ALA A 65 2.61 12.95 0.96
CA ALA A 65 3.59 13.42 1.95
C ALA A 65 2.96 13.58 3.34
N LEU A 66 1.75 14.14 3.44
CA LEU A 66 1.01 14.24 4.70
C LEU A 66 0.75 12.86 5.33
N LEU A 67 0.29 11.90 4.51
CA LEU A 67 0.05 10.53 4.97
C LEU A 67 1.36 9.85 5.40
N ASN A 68 2.46 10.07 4.69
CA ASN A 68 3.77 9.57 5.07
C ASN A 68 4.16 10.04 6.49
N TYR A 69 4.03 11.34 6.80
CA TYR A 69 4.34 11.85 8.14
C TYR A 69 3.47 11.22 9.23
N GLN A 70 2.18 11.01 8.96
CA GLN A 70 1.27 10.36 9.90
C GLN A 70 1.67 8.90 10.18
N CYS A 71 1.95 8.13 9.13
CA CYS A 71 2.37 6.74 9.25
C CYS A 71 3.77 6.63 9.90
N GLU A 72 4.69 7.56 9.59
CA GLU A 72 6.01 7.71 10.22
C GLU A 72 5.92 7.95 11.72
N ASP A 73 5.13 8.94 12.16
CA ASP A 73 4.94 9.25 13.58
C ASP A 73 4.36 8.04 14.33
N TYR A 74 3.45 7.29 13.70
CA TYR A 74 2.88 6.08 14.28
C TYR A 74 3.92 4.98 14.45
N VAL A 75 4.73 4.73 13.42
CA VAL A 75 5.85 3.77 13.48
C VAL A 75 6.84 4.13 14.59
N ARG A 76 7.16 5.42 14.76
CA ARG A 76 8.04 5.91 15.83
C ARG A 76 7.42 5.74 17.21
N ALA A 77 6.12 5.99 17.34
CA ALA A 77 5.39 5.82 18.60
C ALA A 77 5.27 4.36 19.01
N PHE A 78 5.19 3.44 18.04
CA PHE A 78 5.01 2.01 18.28
C PHE A 78 6.07 1.17 17.54
N PRO A 79 7.35 1.24 17.94
CA PRO A 79 8.41 0.46 17.30
C PRO A 79 8.19 -1.06 17.45
N GLY A 80 7.36 -1.48 18.40
CA GLY A 80 6.91 -2.87 18.55
C GLY A 80 6.14 -3.39 17.34
N LEU A 81 5.53 -2.54 16.52
CA LEU A 81 4.82 -2.96 15.31
C LEU A 81 5.76 -3.52 14.25
N THR A 82 6.96 -2.96 14.17
CA THR A 82 8.03 -3.47 13.30
C THR A 82 8.92 -4.48 14.01
N ARG A 83 8.67 -4.86 15.27
CA ARG A 83 9.51 -5.78 16.06
C ARG A 83 8.77 -7.06 16.52
N ASN A 84 7.62 -6.92 17.17
CA ASN A 84 7.00 -7.93 18.04
C ASN A 84 5.93 -8.82 17.40
N ASN A 85 5.55 -8.63 16.13
CA ASN A 85 4.71 -9.60 15.43
C ASN A 85 5.45 -10.91 15.06
N PHE A 86 6.72 -11.04 15.49
CA PHE A 86 7.53 -12.25 15.53
C PHE A 86 7.76 -12.75 16.96
N ASN A 87 6.88 -12.46 17.92
CA ASN A 87 6.95 -13.09 19.25
C ASN A 87 6.59 -14.59 19.14
N GLY A 88 7.48 -15.41 18.55
CA GLY A 88 7.64 -16.88 18.63
C GLY A 88 6.41 -17.81 18.57
N THR A 89 5.20 -17.29 18.50
CA THR A 89 3.92 -17.96 18.71
C THR A 89 3.04 -17.89 17.47
N ASN A 90 3.24 -16.89 16.62
CA ASN A 90 2.80 -16.96 15.23
C ASN A 90 3.81 -17.82 14.47
N THR A 91 3.62 -19.13 14.59
CA THR A 91 4.16 -20.14 13.68
C THR A 91 3.97 -19.64 12.25
N ILE A 92 5.05 -19.42 11.51
CA ILE A 92 4.97 -19.46 10.06
C ILE A 92 4.39 -20.84 9.74
N PRO A 93 3.25 -20.98 9.06
CA PRO A 93 2.56 -22.27 8.91
C PRO A 93 3.35 -23.35 8.15
N ASN A 94 4.57 -23.06 7.71
CA ASN A 94 5.46 -24.01 7.05
C ASN A 94 6.64 -24.51 7.90
N ILE A 95 6.82 -24.03 9.13
CA ILE A 95 7.86 -24.54 10.04
C ILE A 95 7.24 -24.63 11.45
N GLU A 96 6.55 -25.74 11.71
CA GLU A 96 6.06 -26.08 13.04
C GLU A 96 7.26 -26.59 13.86
N TYR A 97 7.71 -25.79 14.82
CA TYR A 97 8.67 -26.22 15.84
C TYR A 97 7.90 -26.37 17.15
N THR A 98 7.45 -27.58 17.42
CA THR A 98 7.08 -27.96 18.78
C THR A 98 8.36 -28.28 19.54
N PRO A 99 8.65 -27.63 20.68
CA PRO A 99 9.84 -27.93 21.50
C PRO A 99 9.96 -29.40 21.92
N ALA A 100 8.86 -30.17 21.82
CA ALA A 100 8.82 -31.58 22.15
C ALA A 100 9.30 -32.52 21.03
N SER A 101 9.50 -32.05 19.79
CA SER A 101 9.94 -32.89 18.67
C SER A 101 11.36 -32.53 18.25
N LYS A 102 12.36 -33.30 18.71
CA LYS A 102 13.79 -33.21 18.30
C LYS A 102 14.05 -33.57 16.82
N ALA A 103 13.14 -33.26 15.92
CA ALA A 103 13.26 -33.55 14.49
C ALA A 103 12.73 -32.38 13.67
N TRP A 104 13.51 -31.95 12.69
CA TRP A 104 13.08 -31.05 11.63
C TRP A 104 11.94 -31.71 10.85
N ARG A 105 10.69 -31.35 11.15
CA ARG A 105 9.49 -31.95 10.55
C ARG A 105 9.22 -31.25 9.21
N ARG A 106 9.55 -31.91 8.10
CA ARG A 106 9.13 -31.45 6.77
C ARG A 106 7.61 -31.71 6.65
N ILE A 107 6.78 -30.67 6.73
CA ILE A 107 5.33 -30.83 6.54
C ILE A 107 5.09 -31.31 5.10
N GLY A 108 4.52 -32.52 4.97
CA GLY A 108 4.27 -33.20 3.70
C GLY A 108 4.66 -34.68 3.69
N VAL A 109 5.43 -35.14 4.68
CA VAL A 109 5.69 -36.58 4.87
C VAL A 109 4.57 -37.14 5.76
N ASP A 110 3.69 -37.94 5.16
CA ASP A 110 2.64 -38.65 5.86
C ASP A 110 3.27 -39.60 6.89
N GLU A 111 3.04 -39.33 8.19
CA GLU A 111 3.62 -40.09 9.30
C GLU A 111 3.18 -41.55 9.34
N THR A 112 2.14 -41.89 8.57
CA THR A 112 1.73 -43.29 8.40
C THR A 112 2.65 -44.05 7.44
N ASN A 113 3.47 -43.36 6.64
CA ASN A 113 4.44 -43.97 5.76
C ASN A 113 5.77 -44.22 6.49
N THR A 114 5.85 -45.33 7.22
CA THR A 114 7.07 -45.81 7.89
C THR A 114 8.24 -46.10 6.94
N ASN A 115 8.06 -45.96 5.62
CA ASN A 115 9.12 -46.14 4.63
C ASN A 115 9.95 -44.86 4.38
N ASP A 116 9.50 -43.70 4.85
CA ASP A 116 10.27 -42.43 4.81
C ASP A 116 11.07 -42.17 6.10
N VAL A 117 11.16 -43.18 6.97
CA VAL A 117 12.12 -43.16 8.08
C VAL A 117 13.52 -43.22 7.48
N PHE A 118 14.21 -42.08 7.48
CA PHE A 118 15.64 -42.02 7.17
C PHE A 118 16.35 -43.13 7.97
N PRO A 119 17.06 -44.06 7.31
CA PRO A 119 17.69 -45.16 8.00
C PRO A 119 18.69 -44.58 9.02
N PRO A 120 18.61 -44.96 10.32
CA PRO A 120 19.43 -44.41 11.40
C PRO A 120 20.94 -44.65 11.30
N GLY A 121 21.50 -44.96 10.14
CA GLY A 121 22.89 -45.35 9.97
C GLY A 121 23.40 -45.31 8.54
N GLY A 122 22.77 -44.56 7.64
CA GLY A 122 23.31 -44.32 6.31
C GLY A 122 24.53 -43.41 6.40
N THR A 123 25.73 -43.97 6.51
CA THR A 123 26.98 -43.23 6.29
C THR A 123 26.92 -42.50 4.95
N PRO A 124 26.97 -41.16 4.92
CA PRO A 124 26.84 -40.39 3.69
C PRO A 124 28.05 -40.67 2.80
N GLY A 125 27.82 -41.39 1.70
CA GLY A 125 28.87 -41.83 0.77
C GLY A 125 29.63 -40.70 0.05
N ASN A 126 29.32 -39.43 0.29
CA ASN A 126 29.98 -38.28 -0.33
C ASN A 126 30.39 -37.17 0.67
N GLY A 127 30.42 -37.44 1.97
CA GLY A 127 31.15 -36.61 2.95
C GLY A 127 30.58 -35.21 3.25
N VAL A 128 29.41 -34.83 2.73
CA VAL A 128 28.69 -33.64 3.18
C VAL A 128 27.30 -34.05 3.65
N PRO A 129 26.92 -33.80 4.90
CA PRO A 129 25.56 -34.04 5.37
C PRO A 129 24.57 -33.11 4.65
N ASP A 130 23.47 -33.64 4.11
CA ASP A 130 22.42 -32.89 3.37
C ASP A 130 21.86 -31.68 4.14
N TRP A 131 21.94 -31.66 5.47
CA TRP A 131 21.50 -30.53 6.29
C TRP A 131 22.44 -29.31 6.19
N MET A 132 23.70 -29.49 5.81
CA MET A 132 24.63 -28.37 5.59
C MET A 132 24.35 -27.59 4.29
N ASP A 133 23.77 -28.22 3.27
CA ASP A 133 23.35 -27.51 2.05
C ASP A 133 22.12 -26.60 2.32
N PHE A 134 21.32 -26.90 3.35
CA PHE A 134 20.19 -26.05 3.74
C PHE A 134 20.63 -24.81 4.52
N LEU A 135 21.67 -24.91 5.35
CA LEU A 135 22.21 -23.79 6.15
C LEU A 135 23.20 -22.90 5.38
N ALA A 136 23.90 -23.43 4.38
CA ALA A 136 24.82 -22.65 3.54
C ALA A 136 24.10 -21.70 2.56
N LEU A 137 22.78 -21.85 2.39
CA LEU A 137 21.96 -21.03 1.50
C LEU A 137 21.31 -19.87 2.26
N SER A 138 22.14 -18.87 2.59
CA SER A 138 21.77 -17.50 2.98
C SER A 138 20.97 -17.32 4.28
N THR A 139 21.40 -16.37 5.12
CA THR A 139 20.55 -15.86 6.20
C THR A 139 19.20 -15.44 5.61
N PRO A 140 18.07 -16.08 6.02
CA PRO A 140 16.80 -15.81 5.38
C PRO A 140 16.46 -14.34 5.60
N LYS A 141 16.40 -13.59 4.50
CA LYS A 141 15.88 -12.24 4.52
C LYS A 141 14.38 -12.36 4.66
N VAL A 142 13.87 -11.84 5.75
CA VAL A 142 12.43 -11.82 5.98
C VAL A 142 11.92 -10.46 5.53
N VAL A 143 11.06 -10.50 4.51
CA VAL A 143 10.30 -9.35 4.05
C VAL A 143 8.92 -9.44 4.69
N THR A 144 8.51 -8.38 5.37
CA THR A 144 7.17 -8.29 5.97
C THR A 144 6.50 -7.02 5.48
N VAL A 145 5.22 -7.13 5.15
CA VAL A 145 4.41 -5.99 4.73
C VAL A 145 3.42 -5.68 5.83
N VAL A 146 3.45 -4.45 6.35
CA VAL A 146 2.46 -3.95 7.31
C VAL A 146 1.43 -3.15 6.54
N ASP A 147 0.20 -3.68 6.48
CA ASP A 147 -0.89 -3.12 5.69
C ASP A 147 -2.23 -3.27 6.42
N PRO A 148 -2.49 -2.46 7.46
CA PRO A 148 -3.71 -2.57 8.25
C PRO A 148 -4.98 -2.35 7.42
N VAL A 149 -4.96 -1.42 6.47
CA VAL A 149 -6.12 -1.10 5.62
C VAL A 149 -6.40 -2.24 4.66
N GLY A 150 -5.39 -2.81 4.02
CA GLY A 150 -5.59 -3.95 3.13
C GLY A 150 -6.05 -5.19 3.86
N VAL A 151 -5.56 -5.46 5.08
CA VAL A 151 -6.08 -6.58 5.88
C VAL A 151 -7.53 -6.33 6.31
N LEU A 152 -7.91 -5.09 6.64
CA LEU A 152 -9.27 -4.74 7.03
C LEU A 152 -10.27 -4.86 5.88
N LEU A 153 -9.89 -4.41 4.68
CA LEU A 153 -10.76 -4.40 3.50
C LEU A 153 -10.76 -5.72 2.72
N ASN A 154 -9.91 -6.67 3.12
CA ASN A 154 -9.92 -8.00 2.55
C ASN A 154 -11.20 -8.75 2.96
N SER A 155 -12.12 -8.86 2.02
CA SER A 155 -13.41 -9.54 2.20
C SER A 155 -13.28 -11.04 2.53
N SER A 156 -12.14 -11.67 2.21
CA SER A 156 -11.92 -13.09 2.47
C SER A 156 -11.58 -13.41 3.93
N GLY A 157 -11.22 -12.41 4.73
CA GLY A 157 -10.74 -12.60 6.11
C GLY A 157 -9.38 -13.33 6.21
N ASP A 158 -8.83 -13.81 5.09
CA ASP A 158 -7.56 -14.50 5.01
C ASP A 158 -6.48 -13.55 4.51
N ALA A 159 -5.72 -12.98 5.45
CA ALA A 159 -4.61 -12.09 5.17
C ALA A 159 -3.51 -12.73 4.30
N THR A 160 -3.52 -14.07 4.14
CA THR A 160 -2.56 -14.80 3.30
C THR A 160 -2.88 -14.73 1.80
N VAL A 161 -4.04 -14.20 1.39
CA VAL A 161 -4.46 -14.21 -0.03
C VAL A 161 -3.68 -13.20 -0.90
N TYR A 162 -3.10 -12.16 -0.30
CA TYR A 162 -2.31 -11.19 -1.07
C TYR A 162 -0.93 -11.73 -1.44
N GLY A 163 -0.56 -11.57 -2.71
CA GLY A 163 0.63 -12.21 -3.26
C GLY A 163 0.45 -13.67 -3.65
N LYS A 164 -0.74 -14.26 -3.45
CA LYS A 164 -1.06 -15.56 -4.06
C LYS A 164 -1.17 -15.37 -5.56
N ASP A 165 -0.67 -16.36 -6.27
CA ASP A 165 -0.94 -16.53 -7.68
C ASP A 165 -2.40 -16.97 -7.87
N ILE A 166 -3.30 -15.98 -7.90
CA ILE A 166 -4.77 -16.21 -7.95
C ILE A 166 -5.18 -16.95 -9.23
N PHE A 167 -4.35 -16.85 -10.28
CA PHE A 167 -4.58 -17.50 -11.57
C PHE A 167 -3.85 -18.83 -11.72
N ASN A 168 -3.11 -19.27 -10.70
CA ASN A 168 -2.33 -20.52 -10.72
C ASN A 168 -1.40 -20.58 -11.96
N LEU A 169 -0.89 -19.42 -12.38
CA LEU A 169 0.08 -19.26 -13.47
C LEU A 169 1.38 -20.01 -13.22
N HIS A 170 1.67 -20.28 -11.95
CA HIS A 170 2.78 -21.05 -11.45
C HIS A 170 2.24 -22.41 -11.03
N THR A 171 2.79 -23.46 -11.63
CA THR A 171 2.34 -24.85 -11.46
C THR A 171 2.58 -25.40 -10.04
N VAL A 172 3.30 -24.66 -9.21
CA VAL A 172 3.52 -24.94 -7.79
C VAL A 172 3.11 -23.67 -7.06
N GLN A 173 2.09 -23.75 -6.18
CA GLN A 173 1.89 -22.75 -5.14
C GLN A 173 3.06 -22.86 -4.16
N ASP A 174 4.20 -22.37 -4.58
CA ASP A 174 5.38 -22.38 -3.75
C ASP A 174 5.13 -21.40 -2.59
N SER A 175 5.34 -21.85 -1.37
CA SER A 175 5.25 -20.98 -0.19
C SER A 175 6.16 -19.75 -0.29
N LEU A 176 7.15 -19.79 -1.20
CA LEU A 176 8.01 -18.67 -1.58
C LEU A 176 7.28 -17.49 -2.25
N PHE A 177 6.03 -17.65 -2.71
CA PHE A 177 5.23 -16.56 -3.30
C PHE A 177 4.54 -15.68 -2.25
N GLN A 178 4.44 -16.13 -1.00
CA GLN A 178 3.62 -15.44 0.00
C GLN A 178 4.42 -14.37 0.73
N ILE A 179 4.06 -13.10 0.50
CA ILE A 179 4.50 -12.01 1.35
C ILE A 179 3.64 -12.03 2.61
N ASP A 180 4.29 -12.11 3.76
CA ASP A 180 3.60 -12.03 5.04
C ASP A 180 3.05 -10.60 5.24
N ARG A 181 1.73 -10.45 5.04
CA ARG A 181 1.00 -9.21 5.26
C ARG A 181 0.43 -9.18 6.67
N LYS A 182 0.88 -8.23 7.47
CA LYS A 182 0.45 -8.02 8.85
C LYS A 182 -0.54 -6.87 8.96
N ASN A 183 -1.50 -7.04 9.85
CA ASN A 183 -2.44 -6.00 10.28
C ASN A 183 -1.81 -4.93 11.18
N GLY A 184 -0.47 -4.88 11.33
CA GLY A 184 0.18 -3.91 12.21
C GLY A 184 -0.29 -3.98 13.67
N GLY A 185 -0.64 -5.17 14.18
CA GLY A 185 -1.03 -5.36 15.58
C GLY A 185 -2.44 -4.88 15.95
N PHE A 186 -3.23 -4.39 14.99
CA PHE A 186 -4.60 -3.96 15.25
C PHE A 186 -5.55 -5.16 15.43
N ASN A 187 -6.30 -5.19 16.53
CA ASN A 187 -7.40 -6.11 16.74
C ASN A 187 -8.64 -5.62 15.98
N PHE A 188 -8.83 -6.14 14.77
CA PHE A 188 -10.02 -5.86 13.95
C PHE A 188 -11.30 -6.53 14.44
N ALA A 189 -11.34 -7.15 15.62
CA ALA A 189 -12.62 -7.39 16.30
C ALA A 189 -13.13 -6.10 16.99
N SER A 190 -12.24 -5.16 17.34
CA SER A 190 -12.60 -3.88 17.97
C SER A 190 -12.86 -2.79 16.93
N SER A 191 -14.06 -2.23 16.92
CA SER A 191 -14.42 -1.12 16.03
C SER A 191 -13.55 0.13 16.25
N ILE A 192 -13.09 0.35 17.49
CA ILE A 192 -12.18 1.45 17.83
C ILE A 192 -10.84 1.25 17.12
N GLN A 193 -10.26 0.06 17.19
CA GLN A 193 -8.96 -0.21 16.57
C GLN A 193 -9.04 -0.28 15.04
N LYS A 194 -10.17 -0.72 14.46
CA LYS A 194 -10.43 -0.59 13.02
C LYS A 194 -10.38 0.87 12.57
N ASN A 195 -11.12 1.74 13.27
CA ASN A 195 -11.17 3.16 12.93
C ASN A 195 -9.82 3.85 13.15
N GLN A 196 -9.07 3.45 14.19
CA GLN A 196 -7.69 3.92 14.39
C GLN A 196 -6.80 3.53 13.21
N ALA A 197 -6.81 2.26 12.80
CA ALA A 197 -6.05 1.78 11.64
C ALA A 197 -6.37 2.57 10.37
N LEU A 198 -7.67 2.77 10.06
CA LEU A 198 -8.09 3.60 8.93
C LEU A 198 -7.57 5.03 9.06
N SER A 199 -7.78 5.68 10.20
CA SER A 199 -7.34 7.08 10.39
C SER A 199 -5.82 7.30 10.31
N MET A 200 -5.04 6.25 10.58
CA MET A 200 -3.57 6.31 10.60
C MET A 200 -2.97 5.91 9.25
N PHE A 201 -3.54 4.90 8.59
CA PHE A 201 -3.00 4.32 7.35
C PHE A 201 -3.77 4.74 6.10
N SER A 202 -4.71 5.68 6.22
CA SER A 202 -5.35 6.31 5.08
C SER A 202 -5.60 7.78 5.32
N SER A 203 -5.66 8.57 4.24
CA SER A 203 -5.82 10.01 4.36
C SER A 203 -7.18 10.38 4.97
N ASN A 204 -7.19 11.29 5.93
CA ASN A 204 -8.41 11.77 6.58
C ASN A 204 -9.36 12.54 5.65
N ASP A 205 -8.90 12.99 4.47
CA ASP A 205 -9.70 13.71 3.46
C ASP A 205 -10.34 12.78 2.41
N SER A 206 -10.51 11.52 2.80
CA SER A 206 -10.99 10.43 1.94
C SER A 206 -12.49 10.19 2.11
N TRP A 207 -13.28 11.26 2.21
CA TRP A 207 -14.74 11.16 2.40
C TRP A 207 -15.47 11.52 1.12
N SER A 208 -16.43 10.69 0.73
CA SER A 208 -17.39 11.00 -0.34
C SER A 208 -18.75 11.28 0.27
N GLN A 209 -19.41 12.33 -0.20
CA GLN A 209 -20.79 12.60 0.19
C GLN A 209 -21.68 11.51 -0.41
N ALA A 210 -22.30 10.72 0.45
CA ALA A 210 -23.30 9.75 0.05
C ALA A 210 -24.69 10.38 -0.02
N TYR A 211 -25.00 11.29 0.90
CA TYR A 211 -26.30 11.93 0.99
C TYR A 211 -26.20 13.29 1.72
N SER A 212 -27.12 14.22 1.44
CA SER A 212 -27.31 15.43 2.26
C SER A 212 -28.81 15.66 2.48
N SER A 213 -29.15 16.02 3.71
CA SER A 213 -30.51 16.31 4.17
C SER A 213 -30.58 17.71 4.76
N ILE A 214 -31.64 18.43 4.41
CA ILE A 214 -32.01 19.70 5.06
C ILE A 214 -33.24 19.55 5.97
N GLU A 215 -33.96 18.43 5.88
CA GLU A 215 -35.16 18.15 6.67
C GLU A 215 -34.84 17.31 7.92
N VAL A 216 -33.99 17.87 8.79
CA VAL A 216 -33.43 17.16 9.94
C VAL A 216 -34.16 17.49 11.24
N THR A 217 -34.68 16.45 11.90
CA THR A 217 -35.23 16.55 13.26
C THR A 217 -34.33 15.86 14.27
N LYS A 218 -33.80 16.63 15.23
CA LYS A 218 -33.04 16.09 16.37
C LYS A 218 -33.99 15.45 17.38
N THR A 219 -34.00 14.11 17.45
CA THR A 219 -34.85 13.36 18.38
C THR A 219 -34.17 13.21 19.75
N SER A 220 -32.84 13.03 19.76
CA SER A 220 -32.03 12.98 20.98
C SER A 220 -30.63 13.54 20.73
N ALA A 221 -29.73 13.47 21.72
CA ALA A 221 -28.34 13.88 21.53
C ALA A 221 -27.59 13.01 20.51
N THR A 222 -28.02 11.77 20.28
CA THR A 222 -27.39 10.84 19.33
C THR A 222 -28.31 10.42 18.18
N VAL A 223 -29.59 10.80 18.20
CA VAL A 223 -30.58 10.30 17.24
C VAL A 223 -31.11 11.44 16.38
N LEU A 224 -30.94 11.31 15.07
CA LEU A 224 -31.43 12.25 14.06
C LEU A 224 -32.43 11.53 13.15
N THR A 225 -33.50 12.22 12.79
CA THR A 225 -34.49 11.74 11.81
C THR A 225 -34.40 12.65 10.58
N LEU A 226 -34.22 12.05 9.41
CA LEU A 226 -34.08 12.74 8.12
C LEU A 226 -35.35 12.51 7.32
N ALA A 227 -36.22 13.52 7.20
CA ALA A 227 -37.56 13.29 6.61
C ALA A 227 -37.52 13.03 5.10
N ASP A 228 -36.49 13.55 4.43
CA ASP A 228 -36.24 13.52 3.00
C ASP A 228 -35.43 12.30 2.53
N ILE A 229 -34.89 11.47 3.44
CA ILE A 229 -34.09 10.31 3.05
C ILE A 229 -34.98 9.17 2.53
N THR A 230 -34.62 8.61 1.38
CA THR A 230 -35.37 7.51 0.78
C THR A 230 -34.94 6.16 1.37
N ALA A 231 -35.80 5.14 1.21
CA ALA A 231 -35.45 3.78 1.61
C ALA A 231 -34.25 3.22 0.83
N GLU A 232 -34.04 3.67 -0.41
CA GLU A 232 -32.90 3.28 -1.24
C GLU A 232 -31.59 3.87 -0.67
N ASP A 233 -31.57 5.16 -0.33
CA ASP A 233 -30.40 5.80 0.28
C ASP A 233 -30.00 5.14 1.62
N ILE A 234 -31.01 4.83 2.46
CA ILE A 234 -30.78 4.10 3.72
C ILE A 234 -30.18 2.73 3.43
N SER A 235 -30.65 2.02 2.41
CA SER A 235 -30.13 0.70 2.05
C SER A 235 -28.67 0.75 1.61
N VAL A 236 -28.26 1.80 0.89
CA VAL A 236 -26.86 2.04 0.52
C VAL A 236 -26.01 2.28 1.77
N ILE A 237 -26.47 3.14 2.69
CA ILE A 237 -25.75 3.40 3.95
C ILE A 237 -25.65 2.13 4.81
N GLN A 238 -26.72 1.34 4.90
CA GLN A 238 -26.73 0.07 5.62
C GLN A 238 -25.76 -0.94 5.00
N SER A 239 -25.71 -1.00 3.67
CA SER A 239 -24.76 -1.87 2.97
C SER A 239 -23.32 -1.50 3.30
N SER A 240 -22.98 -0.20 3.31
CA SER A 240 -21.67 0.32 3.70
C SER A 240 -21.31 -0.01 5.15
N LEU A 241 -22.24 0.19 6.09
CA LEU A 241 -22.02 -0.16 7.49
C LEU A 241 -21.78 -1.68 7.66
N SER A 242 -22.47 -2.51 6.88
CA SER A 242 -22.31 -3.98 6.93
C SER A 242 -21.01 -4.48 6.29
N SER A 243 -20.46 -3.76 5.31
CA SER A 243 -19.22 -4.11 4.60
C SER A 243 -17.94 -3.60 5.29
N ASN A 244 -18.04 -3.18 6.56
CA ASN A 244 -16.96 -2.51 7.31
C ASN A 244 -16.48 -1.19 6.69
N VAL A 245 -17.28 -0.55 5.84
CA VAL A 245 -16.99 0.81 5.36
C VAL A 245 -17.44 1.80 6.42
N THR A 246 -16.52 2.66 6.85
CA THR A 246 -16.84 3.67 7.86
C THR A 246 -17.75 4.74 7.27
N VAL A 247 -18.90 4.99 7.90
CA VAL A 247 -19.83 6.06 7.53
C VAL A 247 -19.89 7.08 8.66
N ARG A 248 -19.92 8.38 8.32
CA ARG A 248 -20.09 9.46 9.29
C ARG A 248 -21.21 10.40 8.88
N ALA A 249 -21.77 11.09 9.85
CA ALA A 249 -22.63 12.24 9.65
C ALA A 249 -21.88 13.50 10.07
N VAL A 250 -21.94 14.53 9.22
CA VAL A 250 -21.49 15.89 9.51
C VAL A 250 -22.73 16.74 9.71
N VAL A 251 -22.97 17.13 10.96
CA VAL A 251 -24.14 17.88 11.41
C VAL A 251 -23.78 19.36 11.46
N PHE A 252 -24.51 20.20 10.74
CA PHE A 252 -24.30 21.65 10.73
C PHE A 252 -25.26 22.36 11.68
N ASP A 253 -24.77 23.37 12.39
CA ASP A 253 -25.59 24.23 13.24
C ASP A 253 -26.59 25.06 12.42
N VAL A 254 -27.53 25.72 13.08
CA VAL A 254 -28.56 26.55 12.43
C VAL A 254 -28.00 27.62 11.48
N ASN A 255 -26.76 28.07 11.69
CA ASN A 255 -26.11 29.09 10.87
C ASN A 255 -25.18 28.53 9.79
N GLY A 256 -24.97 27.21 9.74
CA GLY A 256 -23.96 26.57 8.89
C GLY A 256 -22.51 26.98 9.21
N LYS A 257 -22.26 27.57 10.38
CA LYS A 257 -20.94 28.09 10.81
C LYS A 257 -20.16 27.08 11.62
N GLN A 258 -20.83 26.13 12.25
CA GLN A 258 -20.19 25.08 13.03
C GLN A 258 -20.68 23.72 12.57
N SER A 259 -19.77 22.76 12.56
CA SER A 259 -20.06 21.37 12.25
C SER A 259 -19.66 20.45 13.39
N HIS A 260 -20.40 19.36 13.54
CA HIS A 260 -20.05 18.24 14.41
C HIS A 260 -20.03 16.97 13.57
N SER A 261 -18.88 16.28 13.55
CA SER A 261 -18.75 15.00 12.87
C SER A 261 -18.88 13.85 13.88
N SER A 262 -19.69 12.85 13.52
CA SER A 262 -19.83 11.62 14.30
C SER A 262 -20.02 10.42 13.39
N LEU A 263 -19.43 9.28 13.74
CA LEU A 263 -19.68 8.03 13.03
C LEU A 263 -21.15 7.62 13.18
N ILE A 264 -21.70 6.97 12.16
CA ILE A 264 -23.05 6.40 12.24
C ILE A 264 -22.94 5.01 12.86
N ALA A 265 -23.56 4.84 14.03
CA ALA A 265 -23.58 3.58 14.77
C ALA A 265 -24.62 2.60 14.19
N SER A 266 -25.79 3.11 13.79
CA SER A 266 -26.86 2.31 13.19
C SER A 266 -27.85 3.19 12.45
N THR A 267 -28.62 2.61 11.54
CA THR A 267 -29.75 3.25 10.86
C THR A 267 -31.00 2.37 10.96
N SER A 268 -32.17 2.99 11.11
CA SER A 268 -33.47 2.30 11.18
C SER A 268 -34.55 3.19 10.59
N GLY A 269 -35.04 2.84 9.39
CA GLY A 269 -35.87 3.75 8.61
C GLY A 269 -35.16 5.09 8.41
N GLN A 270 -35.89 6.19 8.53
CA GLN A 270 -35.36 7.55 8.39
C GLN A 270 -34.49 8.02 9.56
N THR A 271 -34.29 7.17 10.57
CA THR A 271 -33.54 7.51 11.76
C THR A 271 -32.10 7.01 11.67
N ILE A 272 -31.14 7.91 11.87
CA ILE A 272 -29.72 7.61 12.04
C ILE A 272 -29.33 7.79 13.50
N THR A 273 -28.51 6.87 14.02
CA THR A 273 -27.95 6.94 15.37
C THR A 273 -26.46 7.20 15.28
N LEU A 274 -25.99 8.27 15.91
CA LEU A 274 -24.61 8.72 15.97
C LEU A 274 -23.86 8.01 17.10
N ALA A 275 -22.59 7.71 16.88
CA ALA A 275 -21.69 7.09 17.86
C ALA A 275 -21.29 8.07 18.98
N THR A 276 -21.26 9.37 18.67
CA THR A 276 -20.94 10.46 19.60
C THR A 276 -22.13 11.39 19.71
N ALA A 277 -22.46 11.79 20.94
CA ALA A 277 -23.54 12.74 21.18
C ALA A 277 -23.19 14.14 20.63
N ILE A 278 -24.15 14.76 19.96
CA ILE A 278 -24.09 16.14 19.51
C ILE A 278 -23.93 17.05 20.73
N PRO A 279 -22.95 17.99 20.73
CA PRO A 279 -22.72 18.88 21.86
C PRO A 279 -23.98 19.63 22.31
N ASN A 280 -24.24 19.65 23.62
CA ASN A 280 -25.36 20.38 24.21
C ASN A 280 -24.97 21.83 24.56
N ASN A 281 -24.64 22.61 23.54
CA ASN A 281 -24.22 24.01 23.68
C ASN A 281 -25.27 25.01 23.15
N GLY A 282 -26.49 24.55 22.88
CA GLY A 282 -27.60 25.34 22.32
C GLY A 282 -27.49 25.65 20.81
N MET A 283 -26.31 25.55 20.20
CA MET A 283 -26.12 25.84 18.77
C MET A 283 -26.69 24.74 17.87
N PHE A 284 -26.72 23.50 18.36
CA PHE A 284 -27.32 22.36 17.68
C PHE A 284 -28.74 22.03 18.20
N ASN A 285 -29.48 23.03 18.66
CA ASN A 285 -30.91 22.88 18.98
C ASN A 285 -31.76 22.81 17.70
N VAL A 286 -31.30 23.52 16.66
CA VAL A 286 -31.83 23.42 15.30
C VAL A 286 -30.65 23.06 14.40
N ILE A 287 -30.83 22.03 13.59
CA ILE A 287 -29.82 21.54 12.65
C ILE A 287 -30.23 22.04 11.28
N SER A 288 -29.32 22.70 10.56
CA SER A 288 -29.60 23.23 9.22
C SER A 288 -29.44 22.18 8.13
N GLU A 289 -28.40 21.35 8.27
CA GLU A 289 -28.03 20.34 7.27
C GLU A 289 -27.32 19.17 7.98
N VAL A 290 -27.56 17.97 7.46
CA VAL A 290 -26.77 16.78 7.77
C VAL A 290 -26.22 16.20 6.48
N ILE A 291 -24.90 16.14 6.37
CA ILE A 291 -24.22 15.46 5.28
C ILE A 291 -23.80 14.08 5.77
N ILE A 292 -24.24 13.03 5.09
CA ILE A 292 -23.77 11.67 5.32
C ILE A 292 -22.64 11.41 4.34
N GLU A 293 -21.50 11.02 4.89
CA GLU A 293 -20.30 10.75 4.12
C GLU A 293 -19.85 9.31 4.33
N THR A 294 -19.44 8.67 3.25
CA THR A 294 -18.83 7.34 3.24
C THR A 294 -17.32 7.50 3.12
N PHE A 295 -16.58 6.73 3.93
CA PHE A 295 -15.14 6.70 3.85
C PHE A 295 -14.70 5.88 2.64
N GLU A 296 -14.04 6.53 1.69
CA GLU A 296 -13.43 5.92 0.52
C GLU A 296 -11.93 6.21 0.57
N PRO A 297 -11.07 5.29 1.05
CA PRO A 297 -9.64 5.53 1.25
C PRO A 297 -8.94 5.91 -0.06
N ARG A 298 -8.98 7.19 -0.41
CA ARG A 298 -8.40 7.75 -1.64
C ARG A 298 -6.89 7.70 -1.58
N TYR A 299 -6.32 7.78 -0.39
CA TYR A 299 -4.92 7.48 -0.19
C TYR A 299 -4.80 6.47 0.95
N SER A 300 -4.02 5.42 0.72
CA SER A 300 -3.65 4.45 1.77
C SER A 300 -2.14 4.27 1.78
N CYS A 301 -1.58 4.00 2.96
CA CYS A 301 -0.17 3.70 3.13
C CYS A 301 0.03 2.21 3.46
N MET A 302 1.11 1.65 2.94
CA MET A 302 1.61 0.33 3.28
C MET A 302 3.08 0.46 3.63
N ILE A 303 3.57 -0.34 4.58
CA ILE A 303 4.97 -0.29 4.98
C ILE A 303 5.61 -1.63 4.66
N THR A 304 6.68 -1.62 3.88
CA THR A 304 7.46 -2.83 3.59
C THR A 304 8.72 -2.81 4.46
N VAL A 305 8.85 -3.77 5.37
CA VAL A 305 9.96 -3.90 6.31
C VAL A 305 10.89 -5.01 5.82
N ARG A 306 12.18 -4.71 5.73
CA ARG A 306 13.23 -5.67 5.40
C ARG A 306 14.05 -5.98 6.64
N ARG A 307 14.17 -7.26 6.99
CA ARG A 307 14.96 -7.71 8.14
C ARG A 307 16.09 -8.64 7.70
N GLN A 308 17.23 -8.52 8.38
CA GLN A 308 18.30 -9.52 8.35
C GLN A 308 18.37 -10.16 9.71
N LEU A 309 18.38 -11.49 9.73
CA LEU A 309 18.93 -12.21 10.87
C LEU A 309 20.43 -11.91 10.89
N MET A 310 20.89 -11.32 11.99
CA MET A 310 22.31 -11.18 12.27
C MET A 310 22.67 -12.30 13.23
N SER A 311 23.41 -13.30 12.78
CA SER A 311 24.18 -14.14 13.70
C SER A 311 25.27 -13.24 14.27
N LEU A 312 25.10 -12.81 15.52
CA LEU A 312 26.10 -12.01 16.22
C LEU A 312 26.94 -12.94 17.07
N GLY A 313 28.08 -13.42 16.55
CA GLY A 313 29.10 -13.94 17.45
C GLY A 313 29.66 -12.82 18.37
N PRO A 314 30.18 -13.12 19.58
CA PRO A 314 30.75 -12.21 20.57
C PRO A 314 31.92 -11.38 20.04
N ALA A 315 32.53 -11.75 18.91
CA ALA A 315 33.61 -11.02 18.25
C ALA A 315 33.19 -10.24 16.98
N GLY A 316 31.89 -10.21 16.63
CA GLY A 316 31.42 -9.64 15.35
C GLY A 316 31.77 -10.51 14.13
N THR A 317 32.26 -11.72 14.36
CA THR A 317 32.35 -12.80 13.38
C THR A 317 31.04 -13.61 13.42
N PRO A 318 30.41 -13.90 12.27
CA PRO A 318 29.21 -14.74 12.24
C PRO A 318 29.53 -16.15 12.79
N GLY A 319 28.75 -16.64 13.76
CA GLY A 319 28.68 -18.07 14.12
C GLY A 319 29.52 -18.64 15.26
N GLU A 320 29.92 -17.85 16.27
CA GLU A 320 30.60 -18.42 17.46
C GLU A 320 30.09 -17.75 18.74
N ASP A 321 28.88 -18.03 19.24
CA ASP A 321 28.63 -17.72 20.65
C ASP A 321 29.53 -18.62 21.51
N LEU A 322 30.23 -18.05 22.49
CA LEU A 322 31.07 -18.76 23.47
C LEU A 322 30.37 -18.89 24.83
N VAL A 323 29.09 -18.50 24.89
CA VAL A 323 28.29 -18.44 26.10
C VAL A 323 27.04 -19.28 25.87
N ASP A 324 27.11 -20.54 26.28
CA ASP A 324 25.95 -21.39 26.61
C ASP A 324 24.94 -20.57 27.45
N ASP A 325 23.84 -20.16 26.81
CA ASP A 325 22.81 -19.27 27.39
C ASP A 325 21.57 -20.03 27.89
N ASP A 326 21.46 -21.33 27.60
CA ASP A 326 20.41 -22.21 28.08
C ASP A 326 20.95 -23.23 29.09
N ASN A 327 21.34 -22.71 30.24
CA ASN A 327 21.71 -23.44 31.47
C ASN A 327 20.58 -24.35 32.04
N PHE A 328 19.71 -24.92 31.19
CA PHE A 328 18.48 -25.65 31.46
C PHE A 328 18.45 -27.07 30.85
N ASP A 329 19.28 -27.41 29.87
CA ASP A 329 19.35 -28.79 29.36
C ASP A 329 20.51 -29.61 29.98
N GLY A 330 21.50 -28.93 30.56
CA GLY A 330 22.46 -29.50 31.51
C GLY A 330 23.60 -30.28 30.87
N ASP A 331 23.92 -30.02 29.60
CA ASP A 331 25.08 -30.60 28.92
C ASP A 331 26.20 -29.59 28.68
N ASN A 332 26.70 -28.99 29.77
CA ASN A 332 27.90 -28.15 29.78
C ASN A 332 29.21 -28.97 29.55
N ASP A 333 29.24 -29.81 28.53
CA ASP A 333 30.41 -30.61 28.13
C ASP A 333 31.27 -29.85 27.12
N ASN A 334 32.12 -28.98 27.67
CA ASN A 334 33.20 -28.28 26.97
C ASN A 334 34.19 -29.19 26.21
N THR A 335 34.00 -30.52 26.19
CA THR A 335 34.91 -31.45 25.49
C THR A 335 34.40 -31.95 24.13
N THR A 336 33.12 -31.75 23.79
CA THR A 336 32.57 -32.31 22.53
C THR A 336 32.53 -31.31 21.38
N ASN A 337 32.59 -29.99 21.59
CA ASN A 337 32.39 -28.97 20.54
C ASN A 337 31.13 -29.26 19.67
N GLU A 338 30.13 -29.95 20.24
CA GLU A 338 28.93 -30.45 19.55
C GLU A 338 27.65 -29.73 19.98
N ASP A 339 27.68 -28.91 21.04
CA ASP A 339 26.56 -28.11 21.55
C ASP A 339 26.24 -26.93 20.60
N ASP A 340 27.23 -26.11 20.26
CA ASP A 340 26.99 -24.88 19.47
C ASP A 340 26.64 -25.13 18.00
N ARG A 341 26.86 -26.36 17.50
CA ARG A 341 26.68 -26.66 16.06
C ARG A 341 25.23 -26.82 15.65
N ASN A 342 24.33 -27.08 16.61
CA ASN A 342 22.92 -27.33 16.32
C ASN A 342 21.99 -26.14 16.62
N GLU A 343 22.51 -25.06 17.19
CA GLU A 343 21.74 -23.82 17.43
C GLU A 343 21.74 -22.85 16.24
N ILE A 344 22.40 -23.21 15.14
CA ILE A 344 22.36 -22.46 13.89
C ILE A 344 20.97 -22.63 13.25
N GLY A 345 19.97 -21.89 13.71
CA GLY A 345 18.64 -21.90 13.10
C GLY A 345 17.53 -21.25 13.90
N TRP A 346 17.75 -21.02 15.20
CA TRP A 346 16.82 -20.28 16.03
C TRP A 346 17.49 -19.03 16.52
N PRO A 347 16.85 -17.85 16.39
CA PRO A 347 17.27 -16.74 17.20
C PRO A 347 17.05 -17.14 18.66
N GLY A 348 18.14 -17.48 19.34
CA GLY A 348 18.20 -17.47 20.79
C GLY A 348 17.69 -16.14 21.33
N THR A 349 17.43 -16.06 22.63
CA THR A 349 16.90 -14.80 23.22
C THR A 349 17.87 -13.62 23.09
N ASP A 350 19.11 -13.90 22.75
CA ASP A 350 20.23 -13.01 22.52
C ASP A 350 20.37 -12.55 21.05
N ASP A 351 19.83 -13.33 20.10
CA ASP A 351 20.01 -13.17 18.67
C ASP A 351 19.24 -11.94 18.15
N ARG A 352 19.97 -10.97 17.58
CA ARG A 352 19.40 -9.66 17.24
C ARG A 352 18.95 -9.63 15.79
N VAL A 353 17.64 -9.61 15.59
CA VAL A 353 17.06 -9.22 14.30
C VAL A 353 17.34 -7.73 14.06
N ARG A 354 18.16 -7.41 13.06
CA ARG A 354 18.34 -6.02 12.62
C ARG A 354 17.39 -5.71 11.47
N ASN A 355 16.67 -4.61 11.60
CA ASN A 355 15.97 -4.00 10.48
C ASN A 355 17.01 -3.43 9.51
N ILE A 356 17.03 -3.92 8.26
CA ILE A 356 17.94 -3.42 7.21
C ILE A 356 17.39 -2.11 6.64
N GLY A 357 16.07 -1.97 6.65
CA GLY A 357 15.38 -0.75 6.25
C GLY A 357 13.89 -1.01 6.08
N ALA A 358 13.15 0.08 5.89
CA ALA A 358 11.75 -0.01 5.50
C ALA A 358 11.46 1.02 4.41
N ASN A 359 10.42 0.75 3.62
CA ASN A 359 9.83 1.74 2.73
C ASN A 359 8.38 1.94 3.10
N LEU A 360 7.94 3.19 3.02
CA LEU A 360 6.54 3.54 3.11
C LEU A 360 6.02 3.84 1.70
N VAL A 361 4.95 3.16 1.34
CA VAL A 361 4.36 3.20 0.00
C VAL A 361 3.00 3.84 0.12
N VAL A 362 2.75 4.90 -0.64
CA VAL A 362 1.45 5.54 -0.69
C VAL A 362 0.75 5.21 -2.00
N PHE A 363 -0.48 4.76 -1.90
CA PHE A 363 -1.36 4.42 -3.03
C PHE A 363 -2.43 5.48 -3.19
N PHE A 364 -2.90 5.71 -4.41
CA PHE A 364 -4.10 6.49 -4.71
C PHE A 364 -5.23 5.56 -5.15
N ARG A 365 -6.40 5.60 -4.49
CA ARG A 365 -7.57 4.76 -4.80
C ARG A 365 -7.18 3.29 -5.03
N ARG A 366 -6.50 2.72 -4.03
CA ARG A 366 -6.14 1.30 -4.01
C ARG A 366 -7.44 0.49 -4.06
N ASP A 367 -7.56 -0.43 -5.01
CA ASP A 367 -8.77 -1.22 -5.24
C ASP A 367 -8.84 -2.47 -4.34
N PHE A 368 -7.73 -2.80 -3.65
CA PHE A 368 -7.54 -3.98 -2.80
C PHE A 368 -7.92 -5.30 -3.48
N SER A 369 -8.03 -5.28 -4.81
CA SER A 369 -8.32 -6.44 -5.62
C SER A 369 -7.09 -7.34 -5.61
N PRO A 370 -7.24 -8.67 -5.43
CA PRO A 370 -6.13 -9.58 -5.58
C PRO A 370 -5.40 -9.41 -6.93
N LEU A 371 -6.13 -8.99 -7.98
CA LEU A 371 -5.58 -8.78 -9.32
C LEU A 371 -4.63 -7.58 -9.42
N ALA A 372 -4.88 -6.52 -8.64
CA ALA A 372 -4.04 -5.33 -8.66
C ALA A 372 -2.71 -5.50 -7.93
N GLU A 373 -2.55 -6.61 -7.20
CA GLU A 373 -1.36 -6.95 -6.41
C GLU A 373 -0.81 -8.33 -6.82
N GLN A 374 -1.03 -8.67 -8.08
CA GLN A 374 -0.55 -9.91 -8.65
C GLN A 374 0.98 -9.93 -8.71
N VAL A 375 1.54 -11.10 -8.44
CA VAL A 375 2.97 -11.39 -8.50
C VAL A 375 3.29 -12.07 -9.83
N TYR A 376 4.35 -11.59 -10.47
CA TYR A 376 4.81 -12.03 -11.78
C TYR A 376 6.22 -12.60 -11.69
N GLU A 377 6.51 -13.60 -12.52
CA GLU A 377 7.87 -14.07 -12.72
C GLU A 377 8.71 -12.95 -13.36
N ALA A 378 9.84 -12.65 -12.73
CA ALA A 378 10.79 -11.64 -13.15
C ALA A 378 12.07 -12.31 -13.64
N GLY A 379 12.29 -12.27 -14.96
CA GLY A 379 13.55 -12.64 -15.58
C GLY A 379 14.61 -11.55 -15.42
N ASN A 380 15.85 -11.97 -15.18
CA ASN A 380 17.04 -11.09 -15.09
C ASN A 380 17.02 -10.09 -13.93
N LEU A 381 16.23 -10.28 -12.87
CA LEU A 381 16.32 -9.47 -11.65
C LEU A 381 17.52 -9.91 -10.79
N ARG A 382 18.73 -9.59 -11.25
CA ARG A 382 20.01 -10.01 -10.64
C ARG A 382 20.76 -8.83 -10.04
N LYS A 383 21.22 -8.97 -8.80
CA LYS A 383 22.11 -8.01 -8.15
C LYS A 383 23.42 -7.91 -8.90
N GLY A 384 23.83 -6.68 -9.21
CA GLY A 384 25.22 -6.39 -9.55
C GLY A 384 25.77 -7.22 -10.71
N LEU A 385 24.95 -7.54 -11.72
CA LEU A 385 25.44 -8.07 -12.99
C LEU A 385 26.19 -6.97 -13.75
N LEU A 386 27.27 -6.47 -13.14
CA LEU A 386 28.29 -5.61 -13.73
C LEU A 386 29.18 -6.52 -14.58
N VAL A 387 28.69 -6.95 -15.75
CA VAL A 387 29.57 -7.57 -16.74
C VAL A 387 30.45 -6.46 -17.30
N GLY A 388 31.59 -6.21 -16.65
CA GLY A 388 32.72 -5.44 -17.19
C GLY A 388 32.51 -3.97 -17.54
N GLN A 389 31.32 -3.38 -17.34
CA GLN A 389 31.05 -1.96 -17.60
C GLN A 389 30.92 -1.19 -16.29
N SER A 390 31.88 -0.29 -16.04
CA SER A 390 31.98 0.55 -14.84
C SER A 390 30.95 1.68 -14.76
N THR A 391 29.85 1.60 -15.50
CA THR A 391 28.76 2.57 -15.43
C THR A 391 27.51 1.83 -14.96
N ALA A 392 26.87 2.35 -13.91
CA ALA A 392 25.59 1.88 -13.41
C ALA A 392 24.51 2.06 -14.50
N GLN A 393 24.49 1.13 -15.45
CA GLN A 393 23.47 1.12 -16.49
C GLN A 393 22.15 0.65 -15.86
N PRO A 394 21.01 1.26 -16.23
CA PRO A 394 19.71 0.79 -15.80
C PRO A 394 19.51 -0.66 -16.27
N GLN A 395 19.06 -1.51 -15.35
CA GLN A 395 18.92 -2.94 -15.63
C GLN A 395 17.60 -3.23 -16.33
N GLN A 396 17.68 -4.04 -17.38
CA GLN A 396 16.51 -4.59 -18.04
C GLN A 396 15.98 -5.78 -17.24
N VAL A 397 14.70 -5.75 -16.91
CA VAL A 397 14.00 -6.84 -16.23
C VAL A 397 12.84 -7.29 -17.11
N THR A 398 12.69 -8.60 -17.24
CA THR A 398 11.63 -9.20 -18.05
C THR A 398 10.49 -9.64 -17.13
N ILE A 399 9.28 -9.16 -17.35
CA ILE A 399 8.07 -9.59 -16.64
C ILE A 399 7.30 -10.54 -17.54
N ARG A 400 6.85 -11.67 -16.99
CA ARG A 400 6.11 -12.71 -17.73
C ARG A 400 4.69 -12.86 -17.19
N TRP A 401 3.73 -13.09 -18.09
CA TRP A 401 2.35 -13.44 -17.75
C TRP A 401 1.72 -14.33 -18.83
N ASP A 402 0.56 -14.91 -18.54
CA ASP A 402 -0.15 -15.79 -19.47
C ASP A 402 -0.98 -14.99 -20.49
N SER A 403 -0.69 -15.20 -21.77
CA SER A 403 -1.44 -14.56 -22.85
C SER A 403 -2.89 -15.02 -22.99
N THR A 404 -3.26 -16.16 -22.40
CA THR A 404 -4.61 -16.72 -22.53
C THR A 404 -5.62 -16.06 -21.58
N ASN A 405 -5.13 -15.39 -20.53
CA ASN A 405 -5.95 -14.66 -19.57
C ASN A 405 -5.64 -13.16 -19.62
N GLU A 406 -6.56 -12.37 -20.17
CA GLU A 406 -6.41 -10.91 -20.28
C GLU A 406 -6.27 -10.23 -18.92
N ASP A 407 -6.93 -10.75 -17.87
CA ASP A 407 -6.84 -10.20 -16.52
C ASP A 407 -5.48 -10.45 -15.86
N SER A 408 -4.67 -11.36 -16.40
CA SER A 408 -3.30 -11.59 -15.95
C SER A 408 -2.29 -10.61 -16.55
N LYS A 409 -2.70 -9.70 -17.43
CA LYS A 409 -1.78 -8.73 -18.03
C LYS A 409 -1.39 -7.66 -17.00
N PRO A 410 -0.10 -7.47 -16.68
CA PRO A 410 0.32 -6.42 -15.76
C PRO A 410 0.05 -5.04 -16.36
N LYS A 411 -0.53 -4.13 -15.57
CA LYS A 411 -0.76 -2.73 -15.98
C LYS A 411 0.53 -1.90 -15.82
N LEU A 412 1.51 -2.17 -16.68
CA LEU A 412 2.80 -1.47 -16.69
C LEU A 412 2.63 -0.02 -17.17
N LYS A 413 3.29 0.92 -16.48
CA LYS A 413 3.30 2.34 -16.83
C LYS A 413 4.68 2.94 -16.57
N GLU A 414 5.16 3.78 -17.48
CA GLU A 414 6.36 4.59 -17.23
C GLU A 414 6.15 5.55 -16.05
N GLY A 415 7.11 5.62 -15.15
CA GLY A 415 7.00 6.28 -13.85
C GLY A 415 6.23 5.50 -12.80
N GLY A 416 5.61 4.35 -13.15
CA GLY A 416 4.99 3.43 -12.20
C GLY A 416 6.02 2.69 -11.34
N PHE A 417 5.56 1.92 -10.36
CA PHE A 417 6.44 1.20 -9.43
C PHE A 417 6.26 -0.31 -9.54
N VAL A 418 7.33 -1.05 -9.26
CA VAL A 418 7.33 -2.50 -9.08
C VAL A 418 7.96 -2.84 -7.73
N PHE A 419 7.49 -3.92 -7.12
CA PHE A 419 7.95 -4.40 -5.82
C PHE A 419 8.59 -5.77 -5.96
N ASP A 420 9.86 -5.88 -5.58
CA ASP A 420 10.56 -7.16 -5.43
C ASP A 420 10.06 -7.86 -4.17
N VAL A 421 9.17 -8.80 -4.40
CA VAL A 421 8.50 -9.64 -3.42
C VAL A 421 9.50 -10.45 -2.60
N THR A 422 10.60 -10.88 -3.25
CA THR A 422 11.62 -11.74 -2.63
C THR A 422 12.48 -10.97 -1.64
N ASN A 423 12.84 -9.72 -1.96
CA ASN A 423 13.82 -8.96 -1.16
C ASN A 423 13.25 -7.70 -0.50
N GLY A 424 12.01 -7.34 -0.81
CA GLY A 424 11.31 -6.22 -0.23
C GLY A 424 11.80 -4.86 -0.75
N TYR A 425 12.31 -4.80 -1.98
CA TYR A 425 12.77 -3.55 -2.59
C TYR A 425 11.75 -2.98 -3.57
N TRP A 426 11.67 -1.65 -3.63
CA TRP A 426 10.85 -0.93 -4.58
C TRP A 426 11.71 -0.33 -5.67
N TYR A 427 11.20 -0.40 -6.90
CA TYR A 427 11.86 0.17 -8.08
C TYR A 427 10.83 0.95 -8.89
N GLN A 428 11.26 2.04 -9.51
CA GLN A 428 10.45 2.80 -10.45
C GLN A 428 10.74 2.36 -11.88
N ILE A 429 9.69 2.14 -12.68
CA ILE A 429 9.80 1.84 -14.10
C ILE A 429 10.18 3.13 -14.83
N ARG A 430 11.38 3.22 -15.40
CA ARG A 430 11.78 4.36 -16.24
C ARG A 430 11.16 4.31 -17.62
N THR A 431 11.25 3.15 -18.26
CA THR A 431 10.85 2.97 -19.65
C THR A 431 10.38 1.54 -19.87
N ILE A 432 9.38 1.36 -20.73
CA ILE A 432 8.92 0.06 -21.19
C ILE A 432 9.48 -0.14 -22.59
N LEU A 433 10.43 -1.05 -22.76
CA LEU A 433 11.16 -1.19 -24.02
C LEU A 433 10.36 -1.96 -25.06
N ILE A 434 9.78 -3.10 -24.65
CA ILE A 434 9.19 -4.07 -25.56
C ILE A 434 8.05 -4.78 -24.82
N GLU A 435 6.92 -4.92 -25.51
CA GLU A 435 5.89 -5.92 -25.19
C GLU A 435 5.82 -6.88 -26.38
N GLN A 436 6.33 -8.10 -26.21
CA GLN A 436 6.40 -9.10 -27.27
C GLN A 436 5.92 -10.45 -26.74
N ARG A 437 5.30 -11.23 -27.62
CA ARG A 437 5.03 -12.64 -27.33
C ARG A 437 6.37 -13.34 -27.15
N ALA A 438 6.56 -14.08 -26.06
CA ALA A 438 7.81 -14.76 -25.80
C ALA A 438 8.16 -15.62 -27.02
N SER A 439 9.41 -15.56 -27.49
CA SER A 439 9.90 -16.54 -28.46
C SER A 439 9.70 -17.92 -27.83
N GLN A 440 8.94 -18.80 -28.48
CA GLN A 440 8.55 -20.11 -27.94
C GLN A 440 9.79 -20.83 -27.39
N ASN A 441 9.97 -20.81 -26.06
CA ASN A 441 10.99 -21.61 -25.42
C ASN A 441 10.42 -23.03 -25.35
N PRO A 442 10.99 -24.02 -26.05
CA PRO A 442 10.40 -25.35 -26.19
C PRO A 442 10.23 -26.12 -24.87
N ARG A 443 10.73 -25.59 -23.74
CA ARG A 443 10.53 -26.16 -22.40
C ARG A 443 9.34 -25.59 -21.62
N ASN A 444 8.77 -24.46 -22.00
CA ASN A 444 7.57 -23.91 -21.36
C ASN A 444 6.38 -24.10 -22.29
N THR A 445 5.46 -24.97 -21.90
CA THR A 445 4.20 -25.26 -22.61
C THR A 445 3.13 -24.16 -22.45
N VAL A 446 3.42 -23.11 -21.67
CA VAL A 446 2.47 -22.02 -21.39
C VAL A 446 2.71 -20.86 -22.36
N ASN A 447 1.63 -20.29 -22.89
CA ASN A 447 1.65 -19.19 -23.85
C ASN A 447 2.04 -17.87 -23.17
N ASN A 448 3.29 -17.74 -22.74
CA ASN A 448 3.73 -16.56 -22.00
C ASN A 448 3.97 -15.36 -22.94
N VAL A 449 3.53 -14.18 -22.51
CA VAL A 449 3.93 -12.89 -23.08
C VAL A 449 4.97 -12.27 -22.15
N GLU A 450 5.91 -11.52 -22.72
CA GLU A 450 6.98 -10.87 -21.98
C GLU A 450 6.95 -9.35 -22.22
N ALA A 451 7.15 -8.60 -21.14
CA ALA A 451 7.47 -7.18 -21.20
C ALA A 451 8.87 -6.95 -20.64
N VAL A 452 9.69 -6.17 -21.35
CA VAL A 452 11.00 -5.75 -20.85
C VAL A 452 10.90 -4.31 -20.34
N ILE A 453 11.18 -4.14 -19.06
CA ILE A 453 11.17 -2.84 -18.38
C ILE A 453 12.59 -2.43 -17.97
N LEU A 454 12.85 -1.13 -17.98
CA LEU A 454 14.06 -0.54 -17.41
C LEU A 454 13.74 0.01 -16.01
N LEU A 455 14.45 -0.48 -15.01
CA LEU A 455 14.35 0.02 -13.64
C LEU A 455 15.17 1.31 -13.45
N ASP A 456 14.77 2.11 -12.47
CA ASP A 456 15.42 3.38 -12.14
C ASP A 456 16.79 3.24 -11.48
N GLN A 457 16.99 2.11 -10.81
CA GLN A 457 18.22 1.69 -10.16
C GLN A 457 18.45 0.19 -10.40
N PRO A 458 19.70 -0.29 -10.34
CA PRO A 458 19.96 -1.72 -10.42
C PRO A 458 19.34 -2.47 -9.22
N PRO A 459 18.90 -3.73 -9.39
CA PRO A 459 18.40 -4.57 -8.31
C PRO A 459 19.43 -4.70 -7.19
N GLN A 460 18.97 -4.53 -5.95
CA GLN A 460 19.81 -4.57 -4.75
C GLN A 460 20.10 -6.01 -4.29
N ALA A 461 19.34 -6.98 -4.80
CA ALA A 461 19.44 -8.40 -4.51
C ALA A 461 18.95 -9.21 -5.73
N ASN A 462 19.30 -10.50 -5.77
CA ASN A 462 18.73 -11.42 -6.75
C ASN A 462 17.29 -11.71 -6.33
N GLY A 463 16.34 -11.56 -7.25
CA GLY A 463 14.96 -11.97 -7.05
C GLY A 463 14.45 -12.66 -8.30
N ASN A 464 13.33 -13.38 -8.14
CA ASN A 464 12.68 -14.05 -9.26
C ASN A 464 11.25 -13.55 -9.48
N PHE A 465 10.77 -12.65 -8.61
CA PHE A 465 9.37 -12.25 -8.58
C PHE A 465 9.22 -10.75 -8.36
N LEU A 466 8.31 -10.16 -9.13
CA LEU A 466 7.91 -8.76 -9.01
C LEU A 466 6.40 -8.67 -8.88
N MET A 467 5.93 -7.89 -7.92
CA MET A 467 4.55 -7.43 -7.87
C MET A 467 4.45 -6.09 -8.61
N VAL A 468 3.39 -5.92 -9.39
CA VAL A 468 3.13 -4.68 -10.14
C VAL A 468 1.89 -3.99 -9.55
N PRO A 469 2.04 -3.30 -8.41
CA PRO A 469 0.92 -2.63 -7.77
C PRO A 469 0.39 -1.46 -8.60
N GLU A 470 -0.93 -1.36 -8.68
CA GLU A 470 -1.58 -0.23 -9.34
C GLU A 470 -1.62 1.01 -8.45
N ASN A 471 -1.64 2.17 -9.11
CA ASN A 471 -1.87 3.48 -8.49
C ASN A 471 -0.93 3.84 -7.32
N VAL A 472 0.29 3.30 -7.29
CA VAL A 472 1.33 3.81 -6.38
C VAL A 472 1.66 5.26 -6.76
N VAL A 473 1.53 6.17 -5.80
CA VAL A 473 1.84 7.60 -5.97
C VAL A 473 3.32 7.84 -5.76
N GLU A 474 3.85 7.35 -4.63
CA GLU A 474 5.21 7.61 -4.20
C GLU A 474 5.69 6.51 -3.23
N VAL A 475 6.99 6.24 -3.24
CA VAL A 475 7.64 5.34 -2.29
C VAL A 475 8.69 6.12 -1.51
N PHE A 476 8.43 6.31 -0.23
CA PHE A 476 9.34 6.98 0.68
C PHE A 476 10.32 5.97 1.28
N ASP A 477 11.62 6.30 1.23
CA ASP A 477 12.62 5.57 1.99
C ASP A 477 12.59 6.02 3.45
N TYR A 478 12.70 5.05 4.36
CA TYR A 478 12.67 5.31 5.79
C TYR A 478 14.07 5.10 6.38
N PRO A 479 14.94 6.13 6.33
CA PRO A 479 16.29 6.04 6.85
C PRO A 479 16.25 6.13 8.38
N GLY A 480 16.38 5.00 9.06
CA GLY A 480 16.64 5.00 10.51
C GLY A 480 15.74 4.11 11.34
N PHE A 481 15.75 2.81 11.05
CA PHE A 481 15.37 1.79 12.02
C PHE A 481 16.58 1.22 12.76
#